data_AF-A0A843AJQ4-F1
#
_entry.id   AF-A0A843AJQ4-F1
#
_cell.length_a   1.000
_cell.length_b   1.000
_cell.length_c   1.000
_cell.angle_alpha   90.00
_cell.angle_beta   90.00
_cell.angle_gamma   90.00
#
_symmetry.space_group_name_H-M   'P 1'
#
loop_
_entity.id
_entity.type
_entity.pdbx_description
1 polymer ?
#
loop_
_entity_poly.entity_id
_entity_poly.type
_entity_poly.pdbx_seq_one_letter_code
_entity_poly.pdbx_strand_id
1 'polypeptide(L)'
;MKLKTRENEPKKVLIYGLDGSGKSTFAEKYCKDNNLNPIVIDVDNTNYTGCNIVDIDLSTDIKAYQNMKDVIKEIVVSDYDTIIIDGVSSLIELFTSKANAMKAYKDRADRFNSVLRKLINSKKNLIFVGQADMEVIYNEDHQSNKPVIKTNSIVNEKYRTYIDSKGHFSSKTEKFRGAGSNGES
;
A
#
# COMPACT_ATOMS: atom_id res chain seq x y z
N MET A 1 17.38 -24.50 21.46
CA MET A 1 16.97 -23.60 20.37
C MET A 1 15.70 -22.88 20.81
N LYS A 2 15.77 -21.60 21.22
CA LYS A 2 14.58 -20.85 21.60
C LYS A 2 13.84 -20.47 20.32
N LEU A 3 12.69 -21.09 20.06
CA LEU A 3 11.77 -20.63 19.02
C LEU A 3 11.39 -19.18 19.37
N LYS A 4 11.71 -18.23 18.50
CA LYS A 4 11.18 -16.86 18.63
C LYS A 4 9.67 -16.99 18.57
N THR A 5 9.00 -16.75 19.69
CA THR A 5 7.58 -16.39 19.68
C THR A 5 7.45 -15.25 18.68
N ARG A 6 6.67 -15.45 17.61
CA ARG A 6 6.37 -14.39 16.64
C ARG A 6 5.61 -13.31 17.40
N GLU A 7 6.33 -12.35 17.98
CA GLU A 7 5.77 -11.03 18.27
C GLU A 7 5.00 -10.59 17.03
N ASN A 8 3.76 -10.12 17.20
CA ASN A 8 2.82 -9.79 16.11
C ASN A 8 3.55 -9.07 14.97
N GLU A 9 3.82 -9.81 13.90
CA GLU A 9 4.51 -9.24 12.74
C GLU A 9 3.65 -8.10 12.18
N PRO A 10 4.22 -6.92 11.87
CA PRO A 10 3.44 -5.81 11.35
C PRO A 10 2.59 -6.24 10.14
N LYS A 11 1.32 -5.83 10.13
CA LYS A 11 0.42 -6.06 9.01
C LYS A 11 0.94 -5.31 7.80
N LYS A 12 1.04 -6.01 6.66
CA LYS A 12 1.43 -5.45 5.37
C LYS A 12 0.37 -5.87 4.38
N VAL A 13 -0.54 -4.97 4.07
CA VAL A 13 -1.78 -5.28 3.36
C VAL A 13 -1.77 -4.60 2.00
N LEU A 14 -2.21 -5.30 0.97
CA LEU A 14 -2.55 -4.71 -0.33
C LEU A 14 -4.06 -4.82 -0.53
N ILE A 15 -4.73 -3.68 -0.69
CA ILE A 15 -6.14 -3.58 -1.08
C ILE A 15 -6.16 -2.99 -2.47
N TYR A 16 -6.82 -3.65 -3.41
CA TYR A 16 -6.85 -3.17 -4.78
C TYR A 16 -8.15 -3.54 -5.49
N GLY A 17 -8.42 -2.90 -6.62
CA GLY A 17 -9.66 -3.09 -7.37
C GLY A 17 -9.83 -2.03 -8.45
N LEU A 18 -10.96 -2.09 -9.14
CA LEU A 18 -11.33 -1.07 -10.13
C LEU A 18 -11.66 0.26 -9.46
N ASP A 19 -11.77 1.32 -10.25
CA ASP A 19 -12.31 2.57 -9.76
C ASP A 19 -13.75 2.38 -9.23
N GLY A 20 -14.10 3.12 -8.17
CA GLY A 20 -15.40 2.99 -7.52
C GLY A 20 -15.68 1.66 -6.80
N SER A 21 -14.72 0.73 -6.69
CA SER A 21 -14.94 -0.59 -6.05
C SER A 21 -14.97 -0.57 -4.51
N GLY A 22 -14.89 0.60 -3.88
CA GLY A 22 -14.93 0.75 -2.42
C GLY A 22 -13.60 0.46 -1.71
N LYS A 23 -12.46 0.57 -2.40
CA LYS A 23 -11.10 0.29 -1.87
C LYS A 23 -10.80 1.03 -0.56
N SER A 24 -10.96 2.35 -0.55
CA SER A 24 -10.66 3.23 0.59
C SER A 24 -11.63 2.97 1.75
N THR A 25 -12.92 2.77 1.47
CA THR A 25 -13.91 2.33 2.46
C THR A 25 -13.55 0.99 3.09
N PHE A 26 -13.06 0.04 2.29
CA PHE A 26 -12.60 -1.25 2.80
C PHE A 26 -11.33 -1.10 3.65
N ALA A 27 -10.42 -0.20 3.29
CA ALA A 27 -9.24 0.12 4.10
C ALA A 27 -9.62 0.69 5.49
N GLU A 28 -10.56 1.64 5.54
CA GLU A 28 -11.09 2.18 6.80
C GLU A 28 -11.73 1.07 7.66
N LYS A 29 -12.56 0.24 7.04
CA LYS A 29 -13.19 -0.91 7.72
C LYS A 29 -12.14 -1.87 8.25
N TYR A 30 -11.14 -2.21 7.45
CA TYR A 30 -10.06 -3.11 7.84
C TYR A 30 -9.32 -2.60 9.09
N CYS A 31 -9.02 -1.30 9.14
CA CYS A 31 -8.39 -0.68 10.31
C CYS A 31 -9.28 -0.79 11.55
N LYS A 32 -10.58 -0.52 11.44
CA LYS A 32 -11.54 -0.67 12.54
C LYS A 32 -11.62 -2.12 13.04
N ASP A 33 -11.77 -3.07 12.13
CA ASP A 33 -11.89 -4.51 12.45
C ASP A 33 -10.63 -5.07 13.10
N ASN A 34 -9.46 -4.47 12.84
CA ASN A 34 -8.16 -4.89 13.39
C ASN A 34 -7.64 -3.98 14.51
N ASN A 35 -8.46 -3.02 15.00
CA ASN A 35 -8.10 -2.06 16.03
C ASN A 35 -6.77 -1.31 15.74
N LEU A 36 -6.64 -0.81 14.51
CA LEU A 36 -5.48 -0.04 14.05
C LEU A 36 -5.72 1.46 14.19
N ASN A 37 -4.66 2.23 14.42
CA ASN A 37 -4.65 3.69 14.44
C ASN A 37 -3.95 4.25 13.18
N PRO A 38 -4.68 4.47 12.07
CA PRO A 38 -4.09 4.83 10.80
C PRO A 38 -3.87 6.33 10.60
N ILE A 39 -2.85 6.64 9.80
CA ILE A 39 -2.68 7.90 9.10
C ILE A 39 -2.61 7.63 7.60
N VAL A 40 -3.31 8.45 6.81
CA VAL A 40 -3.44 8.30 5.37
C VAL A 40 -2.53 9.29 4.66
N ILE A 41 -1.71 8.78 3.76
CA ILE A 41 -1.09 9.56 2.69
C ILE A 41 -1.97 9.35 1.46
N ASP A 42 -2.79 10.35 1.17
CA ASP A 42 -3.78 10.30 0.09
C ASP A 42 -3.19 10.90 -1.18
N VAL A 43 -2.84 10.04 -2.14
CA VAL A 43 -2.25 10.42 -3.42
C VAL A 43 -3.35 10.70 -4.46
N ASP A 44 -4.50 10.04 -4.34
CA ASP A 44 -5.60 10.08 -5.30
C ASP A 44 -6.66 11.14 -4.95
N ASN A 45 -6.47 11.90 -3.86
CA ASN A 45 -7.45 12.86 -3.32
C ASN A 45 -8.83 12.21 -3.10
N THR A 46 -8.82 11.06 -2.42
CA THR A 46 -10.03 10.33 -2.08
C THR A 46 -10.71 10.92 -0.86
N ASN A 47 -12.04 10.93 -0.85
CA ASN A 47 -12.83 11.40 0.27
C ASN A 47 -12.81 10.40 1.46
N TYR A 48 -11.67 10.24 2.13
CA TYR A 48 -11.63 9.60 3.45
C TYR A 48 -12.44 10.43 4.43
N THR A 49 -13.20 9.75 5.28
CA THR A 49 -14.06 10.41 6.27
C THR A 49 -13.74 9.99 7.70
N GLY A 50 -13.06 8.85 7.88
CA GLY A 50 -12.77 8.28 9.19
C GLY A 50 -11.29 8.22 9.58
N CYS A 51 -10.38 8.79 8.80
CA CYS A 51 -8.94 8.72 9.04
C CYS A 51 -8.27 10.09 8.91
N ASN A 52 -7.20 10.31 9.67
CA ASN A 52 -6.39 11.52 9.54
C ASN A 52 -5.58 11.45 8.24
N ILE A 53 -5.63 12.52 7.45
CA ILE A 53 -4.95 12.63 6.15
C ILE A 53 -3.75 13.56 6.30
N VAL A 54 -2.64 13.21 5.69
CA VAL A 54 -1.49 14.10 5.52
C VAL A 54 -1.58 14.80 4.18
N ASP A 55 -1.53 16.12 4.21
CA ASP A 55 -1.39 16.93 3.01
C ASP A 55 0.08 16.93 2.55
N ILE A 56 0.31 16.56 1.29
CA ILE A 56 1.64 16.45 0.70
C ILE A 56 1.65 17.15 -0.66
N ASP A 57 2.59 18.07 -0.86
CA ASP A 57 2.85 18.61 -2.20
C ASP A 57 3.50 17.53 -3.09
N LEU A 58 2.70 16.96 -4.00
CA LEU A 58 3.10 15.96 -4.97
C LEU A 58 3.25 16.53 -6.40
N SER A 59 3.32 17.86 -6.55
CA SER A 59 3.25 18.56 -7.85
C SER A 59 4.35 18.23 -8.86
N THR A 60 5.48 17.67 -8.42
CA THR A 60 6.57 17.22 -9.30
C THR A 60 7.14 15.90 -8.79
N ASP A 61 7.78 15.14 -9.67
CA ASP A 61 8.40 13.85 -9.35
C ASP A 61 9.46 13.97 -8.22
N ILE A 62 10.24 15.05 -8.23
CA ILE A 62 11.26 15.31 -7.19
C ILE A 62 10.61 15.68 -5.86
N LYS A 63 9.62 16.58 -5.87
CA LYS A 63 8.88 16.98 -4.66
C LYS A 63 8.14 15.80 -4.07
N ALA A 64 7.39 15.04 -4.89
CA ALA A 64 6.72 13.83 -4.46
C ALA A 64 7.70 12.87 -3.79
N TYR A 65 8.85 12.59 -4.42
CA TYR A 65 9.86 11.71 -3.83
C TYR A 65 10.41 12.21 -2.49
N GLN A 66 10.74 13.50 -2.38
CA GLN A 66 11.33 14.08 -1.17
C GLN A 66 10.29 14.18 -0.05
N ASN A 67 9.13 14.76 -0.33
CA ASN A 67 8.09 15.00 0.65
C ASN A 67 7.51 13.68 1.20
N MET A 68 7.34 12.65 0.35
CA MET A 68 6.98 11.31 0.83
C MET A 68 7.98 10.78 1.86
N LYS A 69 9.28 10.97 1.63
CA LYS A 69 10.31 10.49 2.56
C LYS A 69 10.31 11.26 3.87
N ASP A 70 9.96 12.53 3.85
CA ASP A 70 9.95 13.39 5.03
C ASP A 70 8.70 13.14 5.88
N VAL A 71 7.52 13.06 5.24
CA VAL A 71 6.28 12.65 5.90
C VAL A 71 6.40 11.27 6.55
N ILE A 72 7.02 10.29 5.89
CA ILE A 72 7.24 8.98 6.51
C ILE A 72 8.11 9.10 7.78
N LYS A 73 9.12 9.96 7.80
CA LYS A 73 9.95 10.15 9.02
C LYS A 73 9.13 10.77 10.16
N GLU A 74 8.26 11.72 9.84
CA GLU A 74 7.38 12.37 10.81
C GLU A 74 6.37 11.39 11.39
N ILE A 75 5.73 10.58 10.53
CA ILE A 75 4.78 9.55 10.97
C ILE A 75 5.48 8.50 11.86
N VAL A 76 6.73 8.13 11.55
CA VAL A 76 7.48 7.14 12.35
C VAL A 76 7.58 7.53 13.82
N VAL A 77 7.73 8.82 14.13
CA VAL A 77 7.85 9.32 15.51
C VAL A 77 6.52 9.73 16.15
N SER A 78 5.40 9.56 15.42
CA SER A 78 4.05 9.86 15.89
C SER A 78 3.36 8.63 16.53
N ASP A 79 2.19 8.88 17.12
CA ASP A 79 1.36 7.88 17.81
C ASP A 79 0.55 6.97 16.87
N TYR A 80 0.55 7.23 15.55
CA TYR A 80 -0.09 6.33 14.58
C TYR A 80 0.65 5.00 14.50
N ASP A 81 -0.05 3.88 14.49
CA ASP A 81 0.57 2.55 14.35
C ASP A 81 0.54 2.03 12.90
N THR A 82 -0.22 2.69 12.02
CA THR A 82 -0.51 2.22 10.66
C THR A 82 -0.37 3.36 9.67
N ILE A 83 0.31 3.09 8.55
CA ILE A 83 0.44 3.99 7.41
C ILE A 83 -0.39 3.44 6.26
N ILE A 84 -1.36 4.22 5.80
CA ILE A 84 -2.11 3.93 4.57
C ILE A 84 -1.50 4.78 3.45
N ILE A 85 -1.10 4.13 2.36
CA ILE A 85 -0.78 4.79 1.09
C ILE A 85 -1.98 4.58 0.18
N ASP A 86 -2.84 5.59 0.05
CA ASP A 86 -3.94 5.54 -0.92
C ASP A 86 -3.51 6.10 -2.26
N GLY A 87 -3.67 5.32 -3.33
CA GLY A 87 -3.13 5.63 -4.65
C GLY A 87 -1.69 5.16 -4.85
N VAL A 88 -1.31 3.95 -4.39
CA VAL A 88 0.05 3.41 -4.61
C VAL A 88 0.38 3.25 -6.10
N SER A 89 -0.60 2.96 -6.96
CA SER A 89 -0.43 2.91 -8.42
C SER A 89 -0.03 4.29 -8.94
N SER A 90 -0.78 5.33 -8.58
CA SER A 90 -0.52 6.73 -8.94
C SER A 90 0.82 7.22 -8.38
N LEU A 91 1.17 6.82 -7.16
CA LEU A 91 2.47 7.15 -6.57
C LEU A 91 3.65 6.56 -7.37
N ILE A 92 3.51 5.33 -7.86
CA ILE A 92 4.52 4.71 -8.73
C ILE A 92 4.69 5.53 -10.01
N GLU A 93 3.59 6.02 -10.59
CA GLU A 93 3.63 6.87 -11.78
C GLU A 93 4.27 8.22 -11.51
N LEU A 94 3.92 8.89 -10.40
CA LEU A 94 4.50 10.17 -9.97
C LEU A 94 6.02 10.11 -9.79
N PHE A 95 6.59 8.95 -9.45
CA PHE A 95 8.04 8.78 -9.34
C PHE A 95 8.77 8.67 -10.69
N THR A 96 8.05 8.61 -11.81
CA THR A 96 8.65 8.61 -13.15
C THR A 96 9.25 9.98 -13.45
N SER A 97 10.56 10.02 -13.70
CA SER A 97 11.23 11.28 -14.05
C SER A 97 10.93 11.71 -15.49
N LYS A 98 11.18 12.98 -15.80
CA LYS A 98 11.10 13.52 -17.18
C LYS A 98 12.26 13.06 -18.10
N ALA A 99 13.06 12.09 -17.68
CA ALA A 99 14.15 11.56 -18.49
C ALA A 99 13.63 10.67 -19.63
N ASN A 100 14.43 10.46 -20.67
CA ASN A 100 14.01 9.63 -21.80
C ASN A 100 14.20 8.13 -21.52
N ALA A 101 13.24 7.33 -22.00
CA ALA A 101 13.28 5.87 -22.10
C ALA A 101 13.71 5.16 -20.80
N MET A 102 14.80 4.38 -20.85
CA MET A 102 15.25 3.51 -19.75
C MET A 102 15.61 4.25 -18.47
N LYS A 103 16.04 5.52 -18.57
CA LYS A 103 16.40 6.30 -17.40
C LYS A 103 15.19 6.63 -16.53
N ALA A 104 14.06 7.01 -17.13
CA ALA A 104 12.82 7.27 -16.39
C ALA A 104 12.33 6.03 -15.64
N TYR A 105 12.38 4.85 -16.28
CA TYR A 105 12.00 3.60 -15.63
C TYR A 105 12.93 3.20 -14.48
N LYS A 106 14.24 3.45 -14.63
CA LYS A 106 15.21 3.25 -13.57
C LYS A 106 14.96 4.21 -12.39
N ASP A 107 14.81 5.49 -12.66
CA ASP A 107 14.56 6.52 -11.65
C ASP A 107 13.29 6.20 -10.86
N ARG A 108 12.20 5.82 -11.56
CA ARG A 108 10.95 5.36 -10.94
C ARG A 108 11.19 4.21 -9.98
N ALA A 109 11.89 3.17 -10.43
CA ALA A 109 12.17 2.00 -9.61
C ALA A 109 13.03 2.35 -8.39
N ASP A 110 14.08 3.15 -8.56
CA ASP A 110 15.01 3.52 -7.50
C ASP A 110 14.33 4.40 -6.43
N ARG A 111 13.54 5.38 -6.86
CA ARG A 111 12.75 6.25 -5.96
C ARG A 111 11.70 5.46 -5.20
N PHE A 112 10.93 4.61 -5.89
CA PHE A 112 9.95 3.74 -5.23
C PHE A 112 10.62 2.82 -4.21
N ASN A 113 11.73 2.17 -4.57
CA ASN A 113 12.47 1.30 -3.65
C ASN A 113 12.98 2.04 -2.41
N SER A 114 13.44 3.27 -2.59
CA SER A 114 13.91 4.13 -1.49
C SER A 114 12.77 4.46 -0.52
N VAL A 115 11.59 4.80 -1.03
CA VAL A 115 10.38 5.05 -0.22
C VAL A 115 9.90 3.76 0.44
N LEU A 116 9.80 2.66 -0.31
CA LEU A 116 9.36 1.35 0.20
C LEU A 116 10.25 0.86 1.34
N ARG A 117 11.57 1.01 1.23
CA ARG A 117 12.51 0.66 2.31
C ARG A 117 12.24 1.46 3.58
N LYS A 118 11.90 2.76 3.46
CA LYS A 118 11.54 3.59 4.61
C LYS A 118 10.23 3.14 5.25
N LEU A 119 9.21 2.84 4.44
CA LEU A 119 7.96 2.27 4.93
C LEU A 119 8.20 0.95 5.68
N ILE A 120 8.95 0.01 5.10
CA ILE A 120 9.26 -1.28 5.75
C ILE A 120 10.03 -1.07 7.06
N ASN A 121 11.00 -0.16 7.07
CA ASN A 121 11.83 0.11 8.25
C ASN A 121 11.10 0.94 9.32
N SER A 122 9.92 1.48 9.04
CA SER A 122 9.10 2.23 10.00
C SER A 122 8.62 1.37 11.17
N LYS A 123 8.56 0.03 10.97
CA LYS A 123 7.94 -0.94 11.88
C LYS A 123 6.45 -0.70 12.18
N LYS A 124 5.81 0.27 11.50
CA LYS A 124 4.37 0.47 11.50
C LYS A 124 3.69 -0.61 10.65
N ASN A 125 2.39 -0.82 10.83
CA ASN A 125 1.59 -1.55 9.85
C ASN A 125 1.55 -0.73 8.55
N LEU A 126 1.49 -1.40 7.42
CA LEU A 126 1.46 -0.79 6.09
C LEU A 126 0.23 -1.28 5.35
N ILE A 127 -0.58 -0.36 4.85
CA ILE A 127 -1.70 -0.66 3.96
C ILE A 127 -1.46 0.09 2.65
N PHE A 128 -1.36 -0.65 1.55
CA PHE A 128 -1.29 -0.10 0.21
C PHE A 128 -2.65 -0.21 -0.43
N VAL A 129 -3.20 0.90 -0.90
CA VAL A 129 -4.42 0.92 -1.69
C VAL A 129 -4.07 1.30 -3.13
N GLY A 130 -4.49 0.49 -4.10
CA GLY A 130 -4.11 0.69 -5.50
C GLY A 130 -5.16 0.24 -6.50
N GLN A 131 -4.90 0.49 -7.78
CA GLN A 131 -5.82 0.12 -8.87
C GLN A 131 -5.63 -1.35 -9.29
N ALA A 132 -6.41 -1.80 -10.27
CA ALA A 132 -6.39 -3.18 -10.76
C ALA A 132 -5.02 -3.61 -11.32
N ASP A 133 -4.19 -2.65 -11.75
CA ASP A 133 -2.82 -2.84 -12.24
C ASP A 133 -1.82 -3.33 -11.16
N MET A 134 -2.24 -3.33 -9.89
CA MET A 134 -1.50 -3.94 -8.78
C MET A 134 -1.57 -5.48 -8.79
N GLU A 135 -2.38 -6.07 -9.67
CA GLU A 135 -2.34 -7.50 -9.94
C GLU A 135 -1.01 -7.89 -10.59
N VAL A 136 -0.37 -8.93 -10.05
CA VAL A 136 0.90 -9.42 -10.61
C VAL A 136 0.59 -10.37 -11.75
N ILE A 137 0.99 -9.98 -12.96
CA ILE A 137 0.87 -10.74 -14.19
C ILE A 137 2.27 -11.18 -14.61
N TYR A 138 2.43 -12.49 -14.79
CA TYR A 138 3.59 -13.11 -15.40
C TYR A 138 3.12 -14.02 -16.53
N ASN A 139 3.17 -13.51 -17.76
CA ASN A 139 2.97 -14.32 -18.96
C ASN A 139 4.05 -13.99 -20.00
N GLU A 140 4.04 -14.68 -21.14
CA GLU A 140 5.08 -14.55 -22.18
C GLU A 140 5.16 -13.14 -22.76
N ASP A 141 4.04 -12.41 -22.79
CA ASP A 141 3.92 -11.09 -23.43
C ASP A 141 4.01 -9.91 -22.45
N HIS A 142 3.80 -10.15 -21.16
CA HIS A 142 3.63 -9.10 -20.17
C HIS A 142 4.21 -9.50 -18.80
N GLN A 143 5.03 -8.59 -18.28
CA GLN A 143 5.54 -8.66 -16.91
C GLN A 143 5.14 -7.39 -16.18
N SER A 144 4.47 -7.54 -15.02
CA SER A 144 4.19 -6.41 -14.14
C SER A 144 5.46 -5.61 -13.82
N ASN A 145 5.30 -4.30 -13.65
CA ASN A 145 6.43 -3.45 -13.34
C ASN A 145 7.10 -3.84 -12.00
N LYS A 146 8.40 -3.58 -11.86
CA LYS A 146 9.18 -3.95 -10.66
C LYS A 146 8.59 -3.42 -9.34
N PRO A 147 8.09 -2.17 -9.26
CA PRO A 147 7.36 -1.68 -8.09
C PRO A 147 6.17 -2.57 -7.67
N VAL A 148 5.27 -2.91 -8.60
CA VAL A 148 4.10 -3.76 -8.35
C VAL A 148 4.52 -5.14 -7.80
N ILE A 149 5.52 -5.76 -8.44
CA ILE A 149 6.08 -7.04 -7.99
C ILE A 149 6.60 -6.93 -6.54
N LYS A 150 7.32 -5.86 -6.21
CA LYS A 150 7.89 -5.66 -4.89
C LYS A 150 6.84 -5.38 -3.82
N THR A 151 5.81 -4.59 -4.12
CA THR A 151 4.69 -4.39 -3.19
C THR A 151 4.02 -5.73 -2.88
N ASN A 152 3.71 -6.52 -3.91
CA ASN A 152 3.07 -7.84 -3.74
C ASN A 152 3.94 -8.85 -2.98
N SER A 153 5.27 -8.77 -3.11
CA SER A 153 6.18 -9.69 -2.42
C SER A 153 6.28 -9.43 -0.93
N ILE A 154 6.14 -8.17 -0.48
CA ILE A 154 6.27 -7.79 0.94
C ILE A 154 4.97 -7.90 1.73
N VAL A 155 3.81 -7.81 1.08
CA VAL A 155 2.52 -7.87 1.79
C VAL A 155 2.25 -9.27 2.31
N ASN A 156 1.73 -9.39 3.52
CA ASN A 156 1.28 -10.64 4.11
C ASN A 156 -0.22 -10.87 3.90
N GLU A 157 -0.99 -9.83 3.59
CA GLU A 157 -2.41 -9.91 3.25
C GLU A 157 -2.72 -9.19 1.94
N LYS A 158 -3.63 -9.74 1.12
CA LYS A 158 -4.06 -9.15 -0.16
C LYS A 158 -5.56 -9.34 -0.35
N TYR A 159 -6.24 -8.23 -0.65
CA TYR A 159 -7.68 -8.18 -0.85
C TYR A 159 -8.01 -7.50 -2.17
N ARG A 160 -8.83 -8.15 -2.98
CA ARG A 160 -9.41 -7.57 -4.19
C ARG A 160 -10.84 -7.11 -3.90
N THR A 161 -11.10 -5.83 -4.06
CA THR A 161 -12.42 -5.22 -3.91
C THR A 161 -13.17 -5.18 -5.25
N TYR A 162 -14.48 -5.30 -5.19
CA TYR A 162 -15.37 -5.32 -6.35
C TYR A 162 -16.80 -4.96 -5.95
N ILE A 163 -17.62 -4.60 -6.94
CA ILE A 163 -19.07 -4.48 -6.78
C ILE A 163 -19.68 -5.84 -7.17
N ASP A 164 -20.47 -6.42 -6.26
CA ASP A 164 -21.13 -7.70 -6.52
C ASP A 164 -22.32 -7.57 -7.48
N SER A 165 -22.95 -8.70 -7.83
CA SER A 165 -24.12 -8.71 -8.74
C SER A 165 -25.36 -8.00 -8.19
N LYS A 166 -25.36 -7.63 -6.91
CA LYS A 166 -26.43 -6.88 -6.24
C LYS A 166 -26.10 -5.39 -6.09
N GLY A 167 -24.94 -4.94 -6.58
CA GLY A 167 -24.51 -3.56 -6.49
C GLY A 167 -23.84 -3.20 -5.15
N HIS A 168 -23.50 -4.19 -4.31
CA HIS A 168 -22.85 -3.95 -3.03
C HIS A 168 -21.33 -4.04 -3.13
N PHE A 169 -20.63 -3.21 -2.35
CA PHE A 169 -19.18 -3.33 -2.20
C PHE A 169 -18.83 -4.62 -1.46
N SER A 170 -17.95 -5.41 -2.05
CA SER A 170 -17.47 -6.67 -1.50
C SER A 170 -15.96 -6.79 -1.70
N SER A 171 -15.34 -7.77 -1.03
CA SER A 171 -13.93 -8.08 -1.19
C SER A 171 -13.68 -9.58 -1.22
N LYS A 172 -12.58 -9.96 -1.89
CA LYS A 172 -12.08 -11.32 -1.99
C LYS A 172 -10.66 -11.34 -1.44
N THR A 173 -10.40 -12.20 -0.46
CA THR A 173 -9.05 -12.46 0.03
C THR A 173 -8.29 -13.30 -1.01
N GLU A 174 -7.14 -12.80 -1.45
CA GLU A 174 -6.28 -13.50 -2.42
C GLU A 174 -4.99 -14.02 -1.80
N LYS A 175 -4.55 -13.41 -0.69
CA LYS A 175 -3.37 -13.82 0.06
C LYS A 175 -3.61 -13.54 1.53
N PHE A 176 -3.28 -14.49 2.38
CA PHE A 176 -3.26 -14.30 3.81
C PHE A 176 -2.12 -15.13 4.41
N ARG A 177 -1.17 -14.47 5.07
CA ARG A 177 -0.03 -15.08 5.77
C ARG A 177 0.02 -14.54 7.19
N GLY A 178 -0.99 -14.87 7.99
CA GLY A 178 -1.01 -14.54 9.42
C GLY A 178 0.04 -15.33 10.22
N ALA A 179 0.43 -14.81 11.38
CA ALA A 179 0.97 -15.65 12.45
C ALA A 179 -0.11 -16.69 12.79
N GLY A 180 0.28 -17.96 12.93
CA GLY A 180 -0.64 -19.09 12.92
C GLY A 180 -1.89 -18.84 13.76
N SER A 181 -3.06 -18.98 13.14
CA SER A 181 -4.24 -19.42 13.86
C SER A 181 -3.90 -20.80 14.40
N ASN A 182 -3.55 -20.89 15.68
CA ASN A 182 -3.83 -22.11 16.42
C ASN A 182 -5.31 -22.40 16.18
N GLY A 183 -5.58 -23.57 15.62
CA GLY A 183 -6.93 -23.99 15.37
C GLY A 183 -7.72 -23.99 16.66
N GLU A 184 -8.93 -23.46 16.61
CA GLU A 184 -9.99 -23.87 17.51
C GLU A 184 -11.27 -24.04 16.69
N SER A 185 -11.71 -25.30 16.71
CA SER A 185 -13.04 -25.88 16.45
C SER A 185 -13.76 -25.58 15.14
#